data_AF-A0A418NT13-F1
#
_entry.id   AF-A0A418NT13-F1
#
_cell.length_a   1.000
_cell.length_b   1.000
_cell.length_c   1.000
_cell.angle_alpha   90.00
_cell.angle_beta   90.00
_cell.angle_gamma   90.00
#
_symmetry.space_group_name_H-M   'P 1'
#
loop_
_entity.id
_entity.type
_entity.pdbx_description
1 polymer ?
#
loop_
_entity_poly.entity_id
_entity_poly.type
_entity_poly.pdbx_seq_one_letter_code
_entity_poly.pdbx_strand_id
1 'polypeptide(L)'
;MAKPSPLDNPENAAFAWARYRRLMRLMMGITLGTVIIAMAVIYTQVDDVSPHFFIATALGIGFSMLLMSALMGLVFLSSGTGHDDAVENDLDTLDPSAKQADRRTMGWKDGAER
;
A
#
# COMPACT_ATOMS: atom_id res chain seq x y z
N MET A 1 21.91 -6.42 16.73
CA MET A 1 20.87 -7.44 16.50
C MET A 1 19.67 -6.71 15.92
N ALA A 2 19.18 -7.13 14.76
CA ALA A 2 18.08 -6.44 14.07
C ALA A 2 16.84 -6.40 14.98
N LYS A 3 16.20 -5.23 15.09
CA LYS A 3 14.94 -5.10 15.83
C LYS A 3 13.84 -5.93 15.14
N PRO A 4 12.89 -6.52 15.90
CA PRO A 4 11.80 -7.30 15.34
C PRO A 4 11.04 -6.48 14.30
N SER A 5 10.82 -7.08 13.13
CA SER A 5 10.10 -6.43 12.04
C SER A 5 8.64 -6.22 12.47
N PRO A 6 8.03 -5.04 12.23
CA PRO A 6 6.60 -4.82 12.47
C PRO A 6 5.66 -5.81 11.74
N LEU A 7 6.19 -6.62 10.81
CA LEU A 7 5.49 -7.72 10.12
C LEU A 7 5.45 -9.05 10.90
N ASP A 8 6.19 -9.19 12.00
CA ASP A 8 6.07 -10.34 12.92
C ASP A 8 4.79 -10.25 13.79
N ASN A 9 4.09 -9.11 13.73
CA ASN A 9 2.83 -8.89 14.45
C ASN A 9 1.63 -9.24 13.54
N PRO A 10 0.97 -10.39 13.76
CA PRO A 10 -0.13 -10.88 12.91
C PRO A 10 -1.34 -9.93 12.86
N GLU A 11 -1.51 -9.09 13.88
CA GLU A 11 -2.60 -8.13 13.97
C GLU A 11 -2.48 -6.99 12.95
N ASN A 12 -1.26 -6.48 12.70
CA ASN A 12 -1.02 -5.41 11.73
C ASN A 12 -1.21 -5.88 10.28
N ALA A 13 -0.72 -7.09 9.97
CA ALA A 13 -0.88 -7.71 8.66
C ALA A 13 -2.37 -7.99 8.35
N ALA A 14 -3.12 -8.48 9.35
CA ALA A 14 -4.56 -8.72 9.22
C ALA A 14 -5.35 -7.44 8.93
N PHE A 15 -5.02 -6.34 9.62
CA PHE A 15 -5.67 -5.04 9.40
C PHE A 15 -5.39 -4.47 7.99
N ALA A 16 -4.14 -4.54 7.53
CA ALA A 16 -3.76 -4.10 6.18
C ALA A 16 -4.49 -4.92 5.10
N TRP A 17 -4.59 -6.24 5.28
CA TRP A 17 -5.27 -7.13 4.35
C TRP A 17 -6.80 -6.96 4.33
N ALA A 18 -7.41 -6.60 5.47
CA ALA A 18 -8.83 -6.26 5.53
C ALA A 18 -9.16 -5.01 4.70
N ARG A 19 -8.30 -3.98 4.78
CA ARG A 19 -8.47 -2.74 4.00
C ARG A 19 -8.29 -2.98 2.50
N TYR A 20 -7.27 -3.75 2.11
CA TYR A 20 -7.06 -4.15 0.71
C TYR A 20 -8.27 -4.88 0.13
N ARG A 21 -8.82 -5.87 0.84
CA ARG A 21 -10.03 -6.59 0.40
C ARG A 21 -11.25 -5.68 0.22
N ARG A 22 -11.46 -4.71 1.12
CA ARG A 22 -12.57 -3.75 0.99
C ARG A 22 -12.44 -2.91 -0.28
N LEU A 23 -11.23 -2.45 -0.60
CA LEU A 23 -10.95 -1.70 -1.83
C LEU A 23 -11.14 -2.57 -3.08
N MET A 24 -10.61 -3.80 -3.07
CA MET A 24 -10.80 -4.75 -4.18
C MET A 24 -12.27 -5.07 -4.42
N ARG A 25 -13.10 -5.15 -3.38
CA ARG A 25 -14.54 -5.37 -3.51
C ARG A 25 -15.25 -4.18 -4.16
N LEU A 26 -14.83 -2.95 -3.85
CA LEU A 26 -15.34 -1.74 -4.47
C LEU A 26 -14.92 -1.67 -5.94
N MET A 27 -13.64 -1.95 -6.24
CA MET A 27 -13.16 -2.02 -7.63
C MET A 27 -13.85 -3.11 -8.44
N MET A 28 -14.12 -4.27 -7.85
CA MET A 28 -14.91 -5.33 -8.50
C MET A 28 -16.32 -4.84 -8.85
N GLY A 29 -16.97 -4.09 -7.95
CA GLY A 29 -18.27 -3.47 -8.24
C GLY A 29 -18.22 -2.49 -9.42
N ILE A 30 -17.18 -1.64 -9.47
CA ILE A 30 -16.98 -0.69 -10.58
C ILE A 30 -16.73 -1.45 -11.88
N THR A 31 -15.82 -2.43 -11.89
CA THR A 31 -15.52 -3.24 -13.08
C THR A 31 -16.77 -3.95 -13.59
N LEU A 32 -17.58 -4.52 -12.69
CA LEU A 32 -18.82 -5.18 -13.07
C LEU A 32 -19.80 -4.19 -13.69
N GLY A 33 -19.94 -3.00 -13.11
CA GLY A 33 -20.74 -1.91 -13.67
C GLY A 33 -20.27 -1.51 -15.07
N THR A 34 -18.97 -1.32 -15.26
CA THR A 34 -18.37 -0.99 -16.56
C THR A 34 -18.61 -2.09 -17.60
N VAL A 35 -18.45 -3.37 -17.23
CA VAL A 35 -18.71 -4.51 -18.13
C VAL A 35 -20.18 -4.57 -18.53
N ILE A 36 -21.11 -4.36 -17.60
CA ILE A 36 -22.54 -4.32 -17.89
C ILE A 36 -22.87 -3.17 -18.86
N ILE A 37 -22.33 -1.97 -18.61
CA ILE A 37 -22.53 -0.81 -19.49
C ILE A 37 -21.96 -1.10 -20.88
N ALA A 38 -20.73 -1.62 -20.97
CA ALA A 38 -20.10 -1.96 -22.24
C ALA A 38 -20.92 -2.99 -23.02
N MET A 39 -21.42 -4.03 -22.35
CA MET A 39 -22.29 -5.03 -22.97
C MET A 39 -23.63 -4.47 -23.43
N ALA A 40 -24.27 -3.60 -22.63
CA ALA A 40 -25.49 -2.93 -23.04
C ALA A 40 -25.28 -2.08 -24.30
N VAL A 41 -24.20 -1.30 -24.34
CA VAL A 41 -23.85 -0.48 -25.52
C VAL A 41 -23.62 -1.34 -26.76
N ILE A 42 -22.87 -2.43 -26.63
CA ILE A 42 -22.60 -3.35 -27.75
C ILE A 42 -23.89 -4.01 -28.22
N TYR A 43 -24.74 -4.47 -27.30
CA TYR A 43 -26.01 -5.11 -27.61
C TYR A 43 -26.95 -4.20 -28.40
N THR A 44 -26.94 -2.89 -28.15
CA THR A 44 -27.78 -1.94 -28.89
C THR A 44 -27.24 -1.54 -30.27
N GLN A 45 -25.95 -1.75 -30.55
CA GLN A 45 -25.31 -1.22 -31.76
C GLN A 45 -24.93 -2.29 -32.78
N VAL A 46 -24.88 -3.57 -32.39
CA VAL A 46 -24.38 -4.64 -33.27
C VAL A 46 -25.41 -5.74 -33.41
N ASP A 47 -26.00 -5.83 -34.61
CA ASP A 47 -26.82 -6.95 -35.02
C ASP A 47 -25.93 -8.08 -35.59
N ASP A 48 -26.30 -9.34 -35.33
CA ASP A 48 -25.72 -10.56 -35.94
C ASP A 48 -24.30 -10.99 -35.49
N VAL A 49 -23.92 -10.70 -34.24
CA VAL A 49 -22.63 -11.12 -33.66
C VAL A 49 -22.71 -12.45 -32.91
N SER A 50 -21.68 -13.30 -33.09
CA SER A 50 -21.56 -14.57 -32.37
C SER A 50 -21.51 -14.37 -30.84
N PRO A 51 -22.14 -15.24 -30.04
CA PRO A 51 -22.10 -15.19 -28.58
C PRO A 51 -20.68 -15.16 -27.99
N HIS A 52 -19.71 -15.75 -28.69
CA HIS A 52 -18.30 -15.78 -28.28
C HIS A 52 -17.69 -14.38 -28.17
N PHE A 53 -18.13 -13.43 -29.01
CA PHE A 53 -17.64 -12.06 -28.99
C PHE A 53 -17.98 -11.39 -27.66
N PHE A 54 -19.23 -11.50 -27.21
CA PHE A 54 -19.68 -10.92 -25.94
C PHE A 54 -18.89 -11.49 -24.75
N ILE A 55 -18.67 -12.81 -24.73
CA ILE A 55 -17.91 -13.48 -23.66
C ILE A 55 -16.45 -13.02 -23.68
N ALA A 56 -15.81 -12.97 -24.86
CA ALA A 56 -14.42 -12.55 -25.01
C ALA A 56 -14.23 -11.08 -24.60
N THR A 57 -15.13 -10.19 -24.99
CA THR A 57 -15.07 -8.77 -24.64
C THR A 57 -15.32 -8.56 -23.14
N ALA A 58 -16.33 -9.23 -22.57
CA ALA A 58 -16.62 -9.13 -21.13
C ALA A 58 -15.45 -9.64 -20.30
N LEU A 59 -14.86 -10.78 -20.67
CA LEU A 59 -13.66 -11.31 -20.02
C LEU A 59 -12.46 -10.40 -20.21
N GLY A 60 -12.22 -9.88 -21.42
CA GLY A 60 -11.09 -9.01 -21.70
C GLY A 60 -11.12 -7.71 -20.89
N ILE A 61 -12.27 -7.04 -20.88
CA ILE A 61 -12.47 -5.80 -20.10
C ILE A 61 -12.41 -6.12 -18.59
N GLY A 62 -13.17 -7.11 -18.14
CA GLY A 62 -13.23 -7.48 -16.74
C GLY A 62 -11.87 -7.90 -16.18
N PHE A 63 -11.17 -8.78 -16.90
CA PHE A 63 -9.86 -9.29 -16.48
C PHE A 63 -8.80 -8.20 -16.47
N SER A 64 -8.72 -7.35 -17.51
CA SER A 64 -7.72 -6.28 -17.57
C SER A 64 -7.91 -5.25 -16.45
N MET A 65 -9.15 -4.84 -16.16
CA MET A 65 -9.45 -3.89 -15.09
C MET A 65 -9.19 -4.49 -13.70
N LEU A 66 -9.58 -5.76 -13.46
CA LEU A 66 -9.29 -6.44 -12.20
C LEU A 66 -7.79 -6.63 -12.00
N LEU A 67 -7.06 -6.99 -13.06
CA LEU A 67 -5.61 -7.15 -13.02
C LEU A 67 -4.92 -5.82 -12.71
N MET A 68 -5.30 -4.73 -13.39
CA MET A 68 -4.78 -3.39 -13.13
C MET A 68 -5.03 -2.96 -11.68
N SER A 69 -6.24 -3.15 -11.16
CA SER A 69 -6.59 -2.85 -9.77
C SER A 69 -5.79 -3.71 -8.77
N ALA A 70 -5.65 -5.00 -9.05
CA ALA A 70 -4.91 -5.92 -8.20
C ALA A 70 -3.43 -5.49 -8.10
N LEU A 71 -2.81 -5.19 -9.24
CA LEU A 71 -1.42 -4.72 -9.29
C LEU A 71 -1.24 -3.42 -8.49
N MET A 72 -2.11 -2.43 -8.70
CA MET A 72 -2.04 -1.16 -7.95
C MET A 72 -2.20 -1.38 -6.45
N GLY A 73 -3.10 -2.28 -6.02
CA GLY A 73 -3.29 -2.58 -4.61
C GLY A 73 -2.15 -3.43 -4.00
N LEU A 74 -1.51 -4.31 -4.78
CA LEU A 74 -0.30 -5.02 -4.37
C LEU A 74 0.87 -4.05 -4.18
N VAL A 75 1.04 -3.08 -5.08
CA VAL A 75 2.07 -2.02 -4.96
C VAL A 75 1.87 -1.24 -3.67
N PHE A 76 0.63 -0.87 -3.34
CA PHE A 76 0.32 -0.16 -2.08
C PHE A 76 0.64 -1.00 -0.84
N LEU A 77 0.30 -2.30 -0.86
CA LEU A 77 0.68 -3.23 0.21
C LEU A 77 2.21 -3.38 0.31
N SER A 78 2.93 -3.39 -0.80
CA SER A 78 4.40 -3.48 -0.81
C SER A 78 5.05 -2.28 -0.11
N SER A 79 4.49 -1.07 -0.28
CA SER A 79 5.01 0.14 0.39
C SER A 79 4.51 0.29 1.84
N GLY A 80 3.29 -0.16 2.13
CA GLY A 80 2.61 0.11 3.42
C GLY A 80 2.88 -0.90 4.53
N THR A 81 3.64 -1.96 4.28
CA THR A 81 3.97 -3.01 5.26
C THR A 81 5.17 -2.66 6.16
N GLY A 82 5.73 -1.45 6.04
CA GLY A 82 6.79 -0.97 6.93
C GLY A 82 8.18 -1.53 6.63
N HIS A 83 8.42 -1.99 5.40
CA HIS A 83 9.74 -2.44 4.97
C HIS A 83 10.78 -1.30 5.05
N ASP A 84 10.38 -0.09 4.67
CA ASP A 84 11.26 1.08 4.66
C ASP A 84 11.27 1.82 6.01
N ASP A 85 10.17 1.75 6.78
CA ASP A 85 10.10 2.30 8.15
C ASP A 85 10.94 1.49 9.15
N ALA A 86 11.23 0.21 8.85
CA ALA A 86 12.11 -0.65 9.67
C ALA A 86 13.60 -0.32 9.48
N VAL A 87 13.95 0.51 8.50
CA VAL A 87 15.28 1.11 8.40
C VAL A 87 15.31 2.32 9.33
N GLU A 88 15.43 2.06 10.63
CA GLU A 88 15.95 3.07 11.54
C GLU A 88 17.25 3.61 10.94
N ASN A 89 17.27 4.92 10.67
CA ASN A 89 18.49 5.65 10.35
C ASN A 89 19.37 5.62 11.61
N ASP A 90 20.09 4.52 11.79
CA ASP A 90 21.19 4.39 12.73
C ASP A 90 22.42 5.13 12.17
N LEU A 91 22.20 6.34 11.66
CA LEU A 91 23.28 7.24 11.23
C LEU A 91 24.05 7.75 12.45
N ASP A 92 23.41 7.76 13.62
CA ASP A 92 24.03 8.11 14.91
C ASP A 92 25.02 7.05 15.41
N THR A 93 24.94 5.78 14.97
CA THR A 93 25.94 4.75 15.31
C THR A 93 27.07 4.61 14.29
N LEU A 94 26.88 5.16 13.10
CA LEU A 94 27.90 5.20 12.05
C LEU A 94 28.81 6.43 12.12
N ASP A 95 28.50 7.41 12.99
CA ASP A 95 29.41 8.51 13.34
C ASP A 95 30.25 8.16 14.59
N PRO A 96 31.50 7.67 14.42
CA PRO A 96 32.39 7.40 15.55
C PRO A 96 32.83 8.66 16.32
N SER A 97 32.43 9.85 15.86
CA SER A 97 32.77 11.14 16.48
C SER A 97 31.64 11.80 17.27
N ALA A 98 30.46 11.17 17.34
CA ALA A 98 29.33 11.64 18.14
C ALA A 98 29.64 11.54 19.64
N LYS A 99 30.45 12.49 20.12
CA LYS A 99 30.75 12.68 21.54
C LYS A 99 29.42 12.85 22.27
N GLN A 100 29.14 11.89 23.14
CA GLN A 100 28.14 11.96 24.18
C GLN A 100 28.28 13.31 24.90
N ALA A 101 27.45 14.28 24.50
CA ALA A 101 27.40 15.58 25.13
C ALA A 101 26.94 15.38 26.57
N ASP A 102 27.91 15.38 27.48
CA ASP A 102 27.71 15.21 28.90
C ASP A 102 26.83 16.34 29.43
N ARG A 103 25.52 16.05 29.49
CA ARG A 103 24.47 16.93 29.98
C ARG A 103 24.61 17.28 31.47
N ARG A 104 25.65 16.79 32.16
CA ARG A 104 25.92 17.07 33.58
C ARG A 104 26.72 18.34 33.83
N THR A 105 27.34 18.94 32.80
CA THR A 105 28.21 20.11 32.96
C THR A 105 27.54 21.44 32.62
N MET A 106 26.32 21.43 32.07
CA MET A 106 25.66 22.63 31.57
C MET A 106 24.48 23.05 32.45
N GLY A 107 24.71 23.20 33.75
CA GLY A 107 23.72 23.74 34.66
C GLY A 107 24.31 24.04 36.02
N TRP A 108 24.26 25.32 36.42
CA TRP A 108 24.51 25.85 37.77
C TRP A 108 26.03 25.98 38.07
N LYS A 109 26.69 27.15 37.97
CA LYS A 109 26.52 28.32 38.85
C LYS A 109 27.23 29.57 38.28
N ASP A 110 26.49 30.44 37.61
CA ASP A 110 26.79 31.88 37.56
C ASP A 110 25.87 32.53 38.60
N GLY A 111 26.41 33.00 39.74
CA GLY A 111 25.54 33.68 40.74
C GLY A 111 26.08 33.90 42.15
N ALA A 112 27.26 33.42 42.51
CA ALA A 112 27.98 33.83 43.72
C ALA A 112 29.44 33.94 43.25
N GLU A 113 30.02 35.12 43.08
CA GLU A 113 30.37 36.03 44.16
C GLU A 113 30.23 37.49 43.68
N ARG A 114 29.52 38.30 44.47
CA ARG A 114 29.52 39.76 44.40
C ARG A 114 30.50 40.27 45.44
#